data_AF-A0A392V880-F1
#
_entry.id   AF-A0A392V880-F1
#
_cell.length_a   1.000
_cell.length_b   1.000
_cell.length_c   1.000
_cell.angle_alpha   90.00
_cell.angle_beta   90.00
_cell.angle_gamma   90.00
#
_symmetry.space_group_name_H-M   'P 1'
#
loop_
_entity.id
_entity.type
_entity.pdbx_description
1 polymer ?
#
loop_
_entity_poly.entity_id
_entity_poly.type
_entity_poly.pdbx_seq_one_letter_code
_entity_poly.pdbx_strand_id
1 'polypeptide(L)' 'MSEEDLVGFERLKAYVHSFKPARYVTKAVGPAFDSKGRSRVEQRFVNTKALLEYR' A
#
# COMPACT_ATOMS: atom_id res chain seq x y z
N MET A 1 25.35 -4.83 1.14
CA MET A 1 24.39 -3.98 0.42
C MET A 1 25.17 -2.82 -0.14
N SER A 2 25.05 -2.55 -1.44
CA SER A 2 25.68 -1.38 -2.05
C SER A 2 24.96 -0.09 -1.64
N GLU A 3 25.55 1.07 -1.89
CA GLU A 3 24.85 2.36 -1.73
C GLU A 3 23.60 2.43 -2.60
N GLU A 4 23.64 1.85 -3.79
CA GLU A 4 22.51 1.79 -4.71
C GLU A 4 21.35 0.95 -4.14
N ASP A 5 21.66 -0.17 -3.48
CA ASP A 5 20.65 -0.99 -2.79
C ASP A 5 19.95 -0.21 -1.67
N LEU A 6 20.71 0.59 -0.90
CA LEU A 6 20.16 1.40 0.19
C LEU A 6 19.24 2.52 -0.33
N VAL A 7 19.63 3.19 -1.41
CA VAL A 7 18.81 4.21 -2.07
C VAL A 7 17.52 3.59 -2.63
N GLY A 8 17.62 2.41 -3.26
CA GLY A 8 16.46 1.67 -3.74
C GLY A 8 15.50 1.28 -2.61
N PHE A 9 16.04 0.83 -1.48
CA PHE A 9 15.26 0.46 -0.30
C PHE A 9 14.50 1.63 0.31
N GLU A 10 15.15 2.79 0.49
CA GLU A 10 14.48 3.98 1.04
C GLU A 10 13.37 4.51 0.12
N ARG A 11 13.53 4.43 -1.21
CA ARG A 11 12.47 4.76 -2.17
C ARG A 11 11.27 3.82 -2.04
N LEU A 12 11.51 2.51 -1.94
CA LEU A 12 10.45 1.53 -1.76
C LEU A 12 9.70 1.76 -0.45
N LYS A 13 10.44 2.04 0.62
CA LYS A 13 9.88 2.35 1.94
C LYS A 13 9.00 3.59 1.91
N ALA A 14 9.48 4.69 1.31
CA ALA A 14 8.70 5.92 1.14
C ALA A 14 7.42 5.67 0.32
N TYR A 15 7.51 4.88 -0.76
CA TYR A 15 6.36 4.51 -1.55
C TYR A 15 5.32 3.73 -0.74
N VAL A 16 5.73 2.70 -0.01
CA VAL A 16 4.83 1.89 0.84
C VAL A 16 4.16 2.77 1.91
N HIS A 17 4.90 3.70 2.53
CA HIS A 17 4.33 4.63 3.51
C HIS A 17 3.32 5.62 2.90
N SER A 18 3.48 6.00 1.63
CA SER A 18 2.52 6.88 0.94
C SER A 18 1.21 6.18 0.60
N PHE A 19 1.17 4.85 0.68
CA PHE A 19 0.02 4.06 0.24
C PHE A 19 -1.18 4.27 1.15
N LYS A 20 -2.26 4.80 0.58
CA LYS A 20 -3.54 4.90 1.28
C LYS A 20 -4.31 3.60 1.09
N PRO A 21 -4.58 2.83 2.16
CA PRO A 21 -5.32 1.59 2.03
C PRO A 21 -6.72 1.86 1.48
N ALA A 22 -7.16 1.06 0.51
CA ALA A 22 -8.53 1.12 0.04
C ALA A 22 -9.45 0.59 1.13
N ARG A 23 -10.26 1.50 1.70
CA ARG A 23 -11.30 1.14 2.64
C ARG A 23 -12.50 0.62 1.86
N TYR A 24 -13.02 -0.54 2.25
CA TYR A 24 -14.31 -0.97 1.75
C TYR A 24 -15.39 -0.05 2.29
N VAL A 25 -16.21 0.47 1.39
CA VAL A 25 -17.40 1.23 1.72
C VAL A 25 -18.64 0.38 1.52
N THR A 26 -19.60 0.48 2.43
CA THR A 26 -20.92 -0.11 2.28
C THR A 26 -21.71 0.67 1.22
N LYS A 27 -22.85 0.13 0.76
CA LYS A 27 -23.76 0.85 -0.14
C LYS A 27 -24.29 2.18 0.45
N ALA A 28 -24.26 2.31 1.77
CA ALA A 28 -24.61 3.54 2.49
C ALA A 28 -23.40 4.49 2.69
N VAL A 29 -22.29 4.26 1.97
CA VAL A 29 -21.05 5.08 2.01
C VAL A 29 -20.36 5.10 3.39
N GLY A 30 -20.66 4.12 4.26
CA GLY A 30 -19.98 3.94 5.55
C GLY A 30 -18.82 2.94 5.46
N PRO A 31 -17.86 2.92 6.41
CA PRO A 31 -16.83 1.89 6.45
C PRO A 31 -17.46 0.50 6.61
N ALA A 32 -17.07 -0.46 5.77
CA ALA A 32 -17.43 -1.86 5.99
C ALA A 32 -16.54 -2.43 7.10
N PHE A 33 -17.10 -3.15 8.06
CA PHE A 33 -16.35 -3.74 9.17
C PHE A 33 -16.24 -5.26 9.02
N ASP A 34 -15.15 -5.84 9.53
CA ASP A 34 -14.96 -7.29 9.62
C ASP A 34 -15.75 -7.86 10.82
N SER A 35 -15.72 -9.19 11.01
CA SER A 35 -16.39 -9.85 12.12
C SER A 35 -15.85 -9.47 13.51
N LYS A 36 -14.72 -8.76 13.56
CA LYS A 36 -14.08 -8.24 14.78
C LYS A 36 -14.31 -6.72 14.95
N GLY A 37 -15.16 -6.11 14.12
CA GLY A 37 -15.48 -4.68 14.19
C GLY A 37 -14.38 -3.75 13.67
N ARG A 38 -13.39 -4.26 12.91
CA ARG A 38 -12.32 -3.45 12.31
C ARG A 38 -12.67 -3.10 10.89
N SER A 39 -12.32 -1.90 10.42
CA SER A 39 -12.60 -1.53 9.03
C SER A 39 -11.92 -2.52 8.08
N ARG A 40 -12.70 -3.06 7.15
CA ARG A 40 -12.18 -3.91 6.08
C ARG A 40 -11.31 -3.06 5.16
N VAL A 41 -10.11 -3.53 4.95
CA VAL A 41 -9.12 -2.95 4.05
C VAL A 41 -8.80 -3.99 3.00
N GLU A 42 -8.81 -3.61 1.73
CA GLU A 42 -8.42 -4.50 0.64
C GLU A 42 -6.90 -4.57 0.54
N GLN A 43 -6.36 -5.79 0.45
CA GLN A 43 -4.97 -5.97 0.06
C GLN A 43 -4.81 -5.56 -1.40
N ARG A 44 -3.85 -4.68 -1.65
CA ARG A 44 -3.46 -4.30 -3.01
C ARG A 44 -2.06 -4.84 -3.29
N PHE A 45 -1.92 -5.52 -4.42
CA PHE A 45 -0.62 -5.98 -4.91
C PHE A 45 0.00 -4.87 -5.75
N VAL A 46 1.28 -4.60 -5.51
CA VAL A 46 2.04 -3.61 -6.29
C VAL A 46 3.13 -4.32 -7.06
N ASN A 47 3.26 -4.00 -8.34
CA ASN A 47 4.39 -4.45 -9.14
C ASN A 47 5.63 -3.61 -8.78
N THR A 48 6.51 -4.19 -7.97
CA THR A 48 7.74 -3.52 -7.51
C THR A 48 8.73 -3.26 -8.65
N LYS A 49 8.75 -4.11 -9.68
CA LYS A 49 9.60 -3.88 -10.88
C LYS A 49 9.16 -2.62 -11.61
N ALA A 50 7.87 -2.53 -11.95
CA ALA A 50 7.31 -1.36 -12.61
C ALA A 50 7.47 -0.08 -11.77
N LEU A 51 7.39 -0.21 -10.44
CA LEU A 51 7.61 0.91 -9.51
C LEU A 51 9.05 1.44 -9.58
N LEU A 52 10.03 0.55 -9.52
CA LEU A 52 11.44 0.92 -9.46
C LEU A 52 11.98 1.36 -10.83
N GLU A 53 11.33 0.94 -11.92
CA GLU A 53 11.65 1.34 -13.29
C GLU A 53 10.99 2.67 -13.70
N TYR A 54 9.98 3.17 -12.96
CA TYR A 54 9.36 4.46 -13.23
C TYR A 54 10.31 5.59 -12.82
N ARG A 55 10.97 6.18 -13.83
CA ARG A 55 12.01 7.21 -13.68
C ARG A 55 11.47 8.60 -13.99
#